data_AF-A0A6F9K8C0-F1
#
_entry.id   AF-A0A6F9K8C0-F1
#
_cell.length_a   1.000
_cell.length_b   1.000
_cell.length_c   1.000
_cell.angle_alpha   90.00
_cell.angle_beta   90.00
_cell.angle_gamma   90.00
#
_symmetry.space_group_name_H-M   'P 1'
#
loop_
_entity.id
_entity.type
_entity.pdbx_description
1 polymer ?
#
loop_
_entity_poly.entity_id
_entity_poly.type
_entity_poly.pdbx_seq_one_letter_code
_entity_poly.pdbx_strand_id
1 'polypeptide(L)'
;MAKSEYYTILTKIGIAKFIAARASGNGINLKSFKLSSKVILPSEEMQSLEEIVYEANISSKSMDESNPNYVNLMCHVPSDVGGFEVNAVGIYDEAGDLLAVGNVPRTYKPILKEGSAKELMIKIVMELSNAEEVILKLDPSVIMASRDYVDAIKVELNLKIDALTQKYDAEFKKVWGEFAKYLLENKFNTEIAKYVTLATNQTITGAKDFTKLPTSSIKATNDNQFVNLATLKEQAPSLIGGLGVNQAWQNVSRAFDVAYTNNTGKPIAAKFQVNASASGGVSFSCSEQFVVSMFQTSLSNGGVSRTYFGFGIIPPNGQYRLNTPEHSGFYPSKSIVSFMELR
;
A
#
# COMPACT_ATOMS: atom_id res chain seq x y z
N MET A 1 -3.44 -71.35 -2.62
CA MET A 1 -4.29 -70.60 -3.57
C MET A 1 -3.87 -71.01 -4.97
N ALA A 2 -4.80 -71.31 -5.87
CA ALA A 2 -4.45 -71.58 -7.26
C ALA A 2 -3.72 -70.36 -7.83
N LYS A 3 -2.48 -70.55 -8.30
CA LYS A 3 -1.71 -69.48 -8.92
C LYS A 3 -2.50 -69.05 -10.16
N SER A 4 -2.92 -67.78 -10.22
CA SER A 4 -3.48 -67.19 -11.45
C SER A 4 -2.52 -67.49 -12.61
N GLU A 5 -3.03 -67.73 -13.82
CA GLU A 5 -2.17 -68.01 -14.98
C GLU A 5 -1.15 -66.89 -15.23
N TYR A 6 -1.54 -65.65 -14.90
CA TYR A 6 -0.70 -64.47 -14.97
C TYR A 6 -0.66 -63.78 -13.62
N TYR A 7 0.55 -63.45 -13.17
CA TYR A 7 0.80 -62.92 -11.84
C TYR A 7 2.11 -62.13 -11.81
N THR A 8 2.24 -61.26 -10.81
CA THR A 8 3.46 -60.51 -10.51
C THR A 8 3.89 -60.86 -9.09
N ILE A 9 5.20 -61.04 -8.89
CA ILE A 9 5.80 -61.23 -7.57
C ILE A 9 6.93 -60.25 -7.36
N LEU A 10 7.27 -60.00 -6.10
CA LEU A 10 8.50 -59.31 -5.74
C LEU A 10 9.69 -60.25 -5.86
N THR A 11 10.84 -59.71 -6.27
CA THR A 11 12.12 -60.43 -6.19
C THR A 11 12.68 -60.35 -4.77
N LYS A 12 13.67 -61.19 -4.44
CA LYS A 12 14.41 -61.06 -3.17
C LYS A 12 15.04 -59.68 -2.99
N ILE A 13 15.56 -59.11 -4.09
CA ILE A 13 16.13 -57.76 -4.08
C ILE A 13 15.04 -56.74 -3.77
N GLY A 14 13.89 -56.86 -4.44
CA GLY A 14 12.71 -56.03 -4.18
C GLY A 14 12.28 -56.09 -2.72
N ILE A 15 12.04 -57.30 -2.20
CA ILE A 15 11.63 -57.53 -0.80
C ILE A 15 12.63 -56.89 0.16
N ALA A 16 13.93 -57.11 -0.02
CA ALA A 16 14.97 -56.53 0.84
C ALA A 16 14.94 -54.99 0.81
N LYS A 17 14.76 -54.39 -0.37
CA LYS A 17 14.63 -52.93 -0.51
C LYS A 17 13.36 -52.40 0.13
N PHE A 18 12.23 -53.07 -0.04
CA PHE A 18 10.97 -52.68 0.61
C PHE A 18 11.06 -52.71 2.14
N ILE A 19 11.72 -53.74 2.70
CA ILE A 19 11.98 -53.84 4.14
C ILE A 19 12.88 -52.70 4.61
N ALA A 20 13.98 -52.43 3.90
CA ALA A 20 14.92 -51.36 4.24
C ALA A 20 14.28 -49.96 4.14
N ALA A 21 13.44 -49.74 3.13
CA ALA A 21 12.68 -48.50 2.94
C ALA A 21 11.72 -48.26 4.11
N ARG A 22 10.99 -49.31 4.52
CA ARG A 22 10.10 -49.25 5.68
C ARG A 22 10.84 -48.95 6.98
N ALA A 23 11.99 -49.59 7.21
CA ALA A 23 12.78 -49.39 8.43
C ALA A 23 13.44 -48.00 8.50
N SER A 24 13.85 -47.46 7.36
CA SER A 24 14.53 -46.15 7.30
C SER A 24 13.59 -44.96 7.14
N GLY A 25 12.33 -45.19 6.73
CA GLY A 25 11.41 -44.12 6.30
C GLY A 25 11.78 -43.51 4.94
N ASN A 26 12.86 -43.97 4.31
CA ASN A 26 13.24 -43.55 2.97
C ASN A 26 12.40 -44.31 1.95
N GLY A 27 11.73 -43.57 1.07
CA GLY A 27 10.98 -44.16 -0.02
C GLY A 27 11.84 -44.86 -1.07
N ILE A 28 11.20 -45.70 -1.90
CA ILE A 28 11.83 -46.31 -3.08
C ILE A 28 11.42 -45.51 -4.31
N ASN A 29 12.41 -45.07 -5.08
CA ASN A 29 12.21 -44.41 -6.36
C ASN A 29 12.08 -45.48 -7.45
N LEU A 30 10.86 -45.68 -7.94
CA LEU A 30 10.63 -46.57 -9.08
C LEU A 30 10.96 -45.80 -10.35
N LYS A 31 11.71 -46.44 -11.26
CA LYS A 31 12.24 -45.78 -12.46
C LYS A 31 11.61 -46.31 -13.74
N SER A 32 11.77 -47.60 -14.01
CA SER A 32 11.48 -48.15 -15.33
C SER A 32 10.65 -49.42 -15.28
N PHE A 33 9.79 -49.54 -16.28
CA PHE A 33 8.96 -50.68 -16.61
C PHE A 33 9.55 -51.33 -17.87
N LYS A 34 10.20 -52.50 -17.74
CA LYS A 34 10.79 -53.20 -18.88
C LYS A 34 9.89 -54.33 -19.35
N LEU A 35 9.67 -54.41 -20.65
CA LEU A 35 8.89 -55.44 -21.33
C LEU A 35 9.84 -56.42 -22.00
N SER A 36 9.52 -57.70 -21.93
CA SER A 36 10.33 -58.77 -22.51
C SER A 36 9.51 -59.67 -23.43
N SER A 37 10.11 -60.09 -24.53
CA SER A 37 9.56 -61.13 -25.42
C SER A 37 9.73 -62.53 -24.85
N LYS A 38 10.58 -62.73 -23.84
CA LYS A 38 10.84 -64.04 -23.26
C LYS A 38 9.64 -64.50 -22.45
N VAL A 39 9.18 -65.73 -22.70
CA VAL A 39 8.21 -66.39 -21.83
C VAL A 39 8.93 -66.81 -20.56
N ILE A 40 8.48 -66.32 -19.41
CA ILE A 40 9.08 -66.62 -18.11
C ILE A 40 8.05 -67.16 -17.13
N LEU A 41 8.55 -67.89 -16.13
CA LEU A 41 7.85 -68.11 -14.88
C LEU A 41 8.46 -67.18 -13.83
N PRO A 42 7.72 -66.17 -13.33
CA PRO A 42 8.23 -65.25 -12.33
C PRO A 42 8.79 -66.00 -11.11
N SER A 43 10.03 -65.70 -10.75
CA SER A 43 10.75 -66.28 -9.61
C SER A 43 11.40 -65.19 -8.77
N GLU A 44 11.42 -65.37 -7.45
CA GLU A 44 12.00 -64.40 -6.51
C GLU A 44 13.52 -64.23 -6.70
N GLU A 45 14.19 -65.23 -7.28
CA GLU A 45 15.64 -65.21 -7.53
C GLU A 45 16.04 -64.38 -8.76
N MET A 46 15.09 -63.94 -9.57
CA MET A 46 15.40 -63.16 -10.77
C MET A 46 16.00 -61.81 -10.39
N GLN A 47 17.12 -61.48 -11.03
CA GLN A 47 17.83 -60.21 -10.82
C GLN A 47 17.66 -59.24 -11.99
N SER A 48 17.33 -59.76 -13.18
CA SER A 48 17.08 -58.98 -14.38
C SER A 48 16.16 -59.74 -15.33
N LEU A 49 15.49 -59.01 -16.20
CA LEU A 49 14.79 -59.58 -17.36
C LEU A 49 15.76 -59.70 -18.54
N GLU A 50 15.54 -60.72 -19.35
CA GLU A 50 16.23 -60.96 -20.62
C GLU A 50 15.32 -60.60 -21.80
N GLU A 51 15.88 -60.49 -23.01
CA GLU A 51 15.14 -60.16 -24.24
C GLU A 51 14.22 -58.94 -24.09
N ILE A 52 14.79 -57.85 -23.59
CA ILE A 52 14.05 -56.59 -23.44
C ILE A 52 13.68 -56.06 -24.81
N VAL A 53 12.39 -55.90 -25.04
CA VAL A 53 11.84 -55.34 -26.29
C VAL A 53 11.44 -53.88 -26.14
N TYR A 54 11.16 -53.43 -24.93
CA TYR A 54 10.79 -52.04 -24.66
C TYR A 54 11.07 -51.66 -23.21
N GLU A 55 11.49 -50.42 -22.98
CA GLU A 55 11.64 -49.82 -21.66
C GLU A 55 10.77 -48.56 -21.61
N ALA A 56 9.87 -48.51 -20.63
CA ALA A 56 8.91 -47.44 -20.44
C ALA A 56 9.11 -46.80 -19.07
N ASN A 57 8.77 -45.51 -18.95
CA ASN A 57 8.56 -44.91 -17.64
C ASN A 57 7.26 -45.44 -17.03
N ILE A 58 7.17 -45.40 -15.71
CA ILE A 58 5.95 -45.75 -14.98
C ILE A 58 4.97 -44.58 -15.10
N SER A 59 3.91 -44.77 -15.87
CA SER A 59 2.96 -43.71 -16.22
C SER A 59 1.98 -43.39 -15.10
N SER A 60 1.66 -44.37 -14.25
CA SER A 60 0.79 -44.16 -13.08
C SER A 60 1.10 -45.13 -11.94
N LYS A 61 0.81 -44.67 -10.71
CA LYS A 61 0.80 -45.46 -9.48
C LYS A 61 -0.50 -45.17 -8.74
N SER A 62 -1.26 -46.22 -8.40
CA SER A 62 -2.43 -46.11 -7.52
C SER A 62 -2.50 -47.29 -6.54
N MET A 63 -3.14 -47.07 -5.40
CA MET A 63 -3.49 -48.14 -4.46
C MET A 63 -4.80 -48.78 -4.91
N ASP A 64 -4.97 -50.08 -4.73
CA ASP A 64 -6.24 -50.74 -4.99
C ASP A 64 -7.28 -50.37 -3.92
N GLU A 65 -8.50 -50.05 -4.36
CA GLU A 65 -9.59 -49.60 -3.47
C GLU A 65 -10.08 -50.74 -2.54
N SER A 66 -9.96 -51.99 -2.98
CA SER A 66 -10.44 -53.15 -2.23
C SER A 66 -9.34 -53.81 -1.40
N ASN A 67 -8.07 -53.65 -1.78
CA ASN A 67 -6.93 -54.21 -1.05
C ASN A 67 -5.78 -53.20 -0.91
N PRO A 68 -5.57 -52.60 0.29
CA PRO A 68 -4.50 -51.63 0.50
C PRO A 68 -3.09 -52.24 0.44
N ASN A 69 -2.95 -53.57 0.30
CA ASN A 69 -1.66 -54.21 0.04
C ASN A 69 -1.31 -54.24 -1.46
N TYR A 70 -2.24 -53.90 -2.35
CA TYR A 70 -2.05 -53.95 -3.79
C TYR A 70 -1.72 -52.58 -4.35
N VAL A 71 -0.55 -52.50 -4.99
CA VAL A 71 -0.11 -51.32 -5.74
C VAL A 71 -0.25 -51.59 -7.22
N ASN A 72 -1.08 -50.79 -7.87
CA ASN A 72 -1.26 -50.78 -9.31
C ASN A 72 -0.19 -49.89 -9.95
N LEU A 73 0.61 -50.45 -10.83
CA LEU A 73 1.55 -49.71 -11.68
C LEU A 73 1.16 -49.88 -13.14
N MET A 74 1.27 -48.80 -13.92
CA MET A 74 0.98 -48.84 -15.34
C MET A 74 2.12 -48.28 -16.17
N CYS A 75 2.24 -48.76 -17.40
CA CYS A 75 3.07 -48.16 -18.42
C CYS A 75 2.33 -48.08 -19.77
N HIS A 76 2.84 -47.21 -20.64
CA HIS A 76 2.28 -46.96 -21.96
C HIS A 76 3.34 -47.24 -23.05
N VAL A 77 2.94 -48.00 -24.06
CA VAL A 77 3.70 -48.22 -25.30
C VAL A 77 3.02 -47.43 -26.42
N PRO A 78 3.66 -46.35 -26.91
CA PRO A 78 3.15 -45.51 -27.98
C PRO A 78 2.81 -46.27 -29.29
N SER A 79 1.99 -45.65 -30.12
CA SER A 79 1.53 -46.23 -31.38
C SER A 79 2.63 -46.42 -32.44
N ASP A 80 3.68 -45.60 -32.39
CA ASP A 80 4.83 -45.61 -33.29
C ASP A 80 5.93 -46.61 -32.89
N VAL A 81 5.86 -47.17 -31.67
CA VAL A 81 6.81 -48.18 -31.16
C VAL A 81 6.16 -49.57 -31.16
N GLY A 82 6.78 -50.56 -31.81
CA GLY A 82 6.23 -51.92 -31.92
C GLY A 82 7.11 -52.86 -32.74
N GLY A 83 6.51 -53.92 -33.27
CA GLY A 83 7.18 -55.01 -33.99
C GLY A 83 7.67 -56.13 -33.09
N PHE A 84 7.08 -56.29 -31.90
CA PHE A 84 7.51 -57.26 -30.89
C PHE A 84 6.34 -57.87 -30.12
N GLU A 85 6.60 -59.05 -29.54
CA GLU A 85 5.71 -59.69 -28.58
C GLU A 85 6.10 -59.30 -27.15
N VAL A 86 5.10 -59.12 -26.30
CA VAL A 86 5.27 -58.93 -24.86
C VAL A 86 4.76 -60.19 -24.15
N ASN A 87 5.63 -60.83 -23.38
CA ASN A 87 5.34 -62.02 -22.60
C ASN A 87 5.65 -61.83 -21.10
N ALA A 88 6.51 -60.86 -20.76
CA ALA A 88 6.90 -60.59 -19.38
C ALA A 88 7.15 -59.11 -19.11
N VAL A 89 7.11 -58.75 -17.83
CA VAL A 89 7.27 -57.39 -17.32
C VAL A 89 8.18 -57.37 -16.10
N GLY A 90 8.94 -56.30 -15.95
CA GLY A 90 9.84 -56.10 -14.81
C GLY A 90 9.86 -54.65 -14.37
N ILE A 91 9.82 -54.44 -13.06
CA ILE A 91 9.84 -53.13 -12.42
C ILE A 91 11.20 -52.91 -11.81
N TYR A 92 11.83 -51.79 -12.14
CA TYR A 92 13.16 -51.46 -11.69
C TYR A 92 13.18 -50.12 -10.97
N ASP A 93 14.09 -49.98 -10.02
CA ASP A 93 14.37 -48.72 -9.36
C ASP A 93 15.48 -47.91 -10.06
N GLU A 94 15.82 -46.76 -9.46
CA GLU A 94 16.88 -45.88 -9.97
C GLU A 94 18.28 -46.51 -10.00
N ALA A 95 18.54 -47.50 -9.14
CA ALA A 95 19.80 -48.24 -9.11
C ALA A 95 19.88 -49.32 -10.20
N GLY A 96 18.77 -49.58 -10.90
CA GLY A 96 18.68 -50.62 -11.93
C GLY A 96 18.40 -52.01 -11.36
N ASP A 97 17.96 -52.10 -10.11
CA ASP A 97 17.62 -53.37 -9.48
C ASP A 97 16.19 -53.79 -9.82
N LEU A 98 16.00 -55.06 -10.21
CA LEU A 98 14.69 -55.64 -10.49
C LEU A 98 13.93 -55.85 -9.18
N LEU A 99 12.90 -55.05 -8.92
CA LEU A 99 12.08 -55.12 -7.71
C LEU A 99 10.95 -56.15 -7.82
N ALA A 100 10.30 -56.20 -8.98
CA ALA A 100 9.16 -57.07 -9.22
C ALA A 100 9.17 -57.59 -10.64
N VAL A 101 8.69 -58.81 -10.82
CA VAL A 101 8.65 -59.52 -12.09
C VAL A 101 7.30 -60.19 -12.27
N GLY A 102 6.73 -60.09 -13.47
CA GLY A 102 5.45 -60.68 -13.80
C GLY A 102 5.41 -61.28 -15.19
N ASN A 103 4.59 -62.32 -15.35
CA ASN A 103 4.22 -62.84 -16.66
C ASN A 103 2.90 -62.21 -17.09
N VAL A 104 2.77 -61.96 -18.39
CA VAL A 104 1.55 -61.37 -18.99
C VAL A 104 1.08 -62.21 -20.17
N PRO A 105 -0.21 -62.13 -20.54
CA PRO A 105 -0.70 -62.78 -21.74
C PRO A 105 0.12 -62.35 -22.96
N ARG A 106 0.53 -63.32 -23.78
CA ARG A 106 1.27 -63.08 -25.02
C ARG A 106 0.52 -62.03 -25.85
N THR A 107 1.15 -60.88 -26.03
CA THR A 107 0.54 -59.74 -26.74
C THR A 107 1.47 -59.23 -27.81
N TYR A 108 1.08 -59.35 -29.09
CA TYR A 108 1.80 -58.71 -30.18
C TYR A 108 1.44 -57.22 -30.27
N LYS A 109 2.46 -56.37 -30.29
CA LYS A 109 2.35 -54.93 -30.48
C LYS A 109 2.85 -54.58 -31.90
N PRO A 110 1.97 -54.31 -32.86
CA PRO A 110 2.40 -53.96 -34.22
C PRO A 110 3.08 -52.59 -34.25
N ILE A 111 3.92 -52.39 -35.27
CA ILE A 111 4.45 -51.08 -35.65
C ILE A 111 3.69 -50.53 -36.85
N LEU A 112 3.57 -49.21 -36.97
CA LEU A 112 2.82 -48.54 -38.04
C LEU A 112 3.17 -49.04 -39.46
N LYS A 113 4.42 -49.44 -39.70
CA LYS A 113 4.88 -50.00 -40.99
C LYS A 113 4.15 -51.29 -41.40
N GLU A 114 3.57 -52.00 -40.44
CA GLU A 114 2.77 -53.22 -40.67
C GLU A 114 1.31 -52.88 -41.01
N GLY A 115 0.95 -51.60 -41.14
CA GLY A 115 -0.38 -51.14 -41.52
C GLY A 115 -1.37 -51.02 -40.35
N SER A 116 -0.92 -51.20 -39.11
CA SER A 116 -1.76 -51.06 -37.91
C SER A 116 -1.05 -50.23 -36.84
N ALA A 117 -1.70 -49.13 -36.43
CA ALA A 117 -1.31 -48.37 -35.25
C ALA A 117 -2.11 -48.89 -34.05
N LYS A 118 -1.42 -49.37 -33.01
CA LYS A 118 -2.03 -49.83 -31.76
C LYS A 118 -1.32 -49.15 -30.60
N GLU A 119 -2.03 -48.61 -29.62
CA GLU A 119 -1.44 -48.24 -28.33
C GLU A 119 -1.61 -49.40 -27.36
N LEU A 120 -0.61 -49.66 -26.53
CA LEU A 120 -0.68 -50.73 -25.52
C LEU A 120 -0.43 -50.15 -24.14
N MET A 121 -1.40 -50.37 -23.26
CA MET A 121 -1.33 -50.00 -21.85
C MET A 121 -1.24 -51.29 -21.03
N ILE A 122 -0.20 -51.40 -20.20
CA ILE A 122 0.03 -52.57 -19.36
C ILE A 122 -0.15 -52.14 -17.92
N LYS A 123 -1.07 -52.79 -17.20
CA LYS A 123 -1.30 -52.63 -15.77
C LYS A 123 -0.80 -53.89 -15.07
N ILE A 124 0.02 -53.71 -14.05
CA ILE A 124 0.42 -54.79 -13.14
C ILE A 124 -0.01 -54.46 -11.73
N VAL A 125 -0.15 -55.50 -10.91
CA VAL A 125 -0.49 -55.39 -9.50
C VAL A 125 0.65 -56.00 -8.71
N MET A 126 1.32 -55.20 -7.89
CA MET A 126 2.32 -55.66 -6.94
C MET A 126 1.69 -55.79 -5.56
N GLU A 127 1.89 -56.92 -4.90
CA GLU A 127 1.48 -57.12 -3.51
C GLU A 127 2.62 -56.76 -2.57
N LEU A 128 2.38 -55.82 -1.66
CA LEU A 128 3.31 -55.41 -0.59
C LEU A 128 2.63 -55.64 0.76
N SER A 129 3.37 -56.16 1.75
CA SER A 129 2.86 -56.29 3.12
C SER A 129 2.72 -54.89 3.76
N ASN A 130 1.52 -54.33 3.66
CA ASN A 130 1.13 -52.95 3.98
C ASN A 130 1.77 -51.88 3.06
N ALA A 131 1.21 -51.71 1.86
CA ALA A 131 1.73 -50.78 0.87
C ALA A 131 1.62 -49.30 1.29
N GLU A 132 0.75 -48.94 2.24
CA GLU A 132 0.62 -47.57 2.76
C GLU A 132 1.87 -47.10 3.53
N GLU A 133 2.61 -48.01 4.16
CA GLU A 133 3.81 -47.67 4.94
C GLU A 133 5.05 -47.46 4.07
N VAL A 134 5.05 -47.93 2.82
CA VAL A 134 6.19 -47.79 1.92
C VAL A 134 5.95 -46.59 1.00
N ILE A 135 6.78 -45.55 1.15
CA ILE A 135 6.77 -44.38 0.28
C ILE A 135 7.32 -44.77 -1.10
N LEU A 136 6.43 -45.01 -2.06
CA LEU A 136 6.79 -45.22 -3.47
C LEU A 136 6.84 -43.88 -4.21
N LYS A 137 8.00 -43.51 -4.71
CA LYS A 137 8.20 -42.26 -5.47
C LYS A 137 8.30 -42.55 -6.96
N LEU A 138 7.66 -41.70 -7.76
CA LEU A 138 7.78 -41.66 -9.21
C LEU A 138 8.40 -40.31 -9.61
N ASP A 139 9.14 -40.29 -10.71
CA ASP A 139 9.61 -39.04 -11.30
C ASP A 139 8.40 -38.25 -11.87
N PRO A 140 8.10 -37.04 -11.36
CA PRO A 140 6.94 -36.27 -11.79
C PRO A 140 7.01 -35.78 -13.24
N SER A 141 8.17 -35.82 -13.90
CA SER A 141 8.33 -35.36 -15.29
C SER A 141 7.74 -36.31 -16.34
N VAL A 142 7.39 -37.55 -15.95
CA VAL A 142 7.01 -38.63 -16.87
C VAL A 142 5.69 -39.33 -16.50
N ILE A 143 4.93 -38.75 -15.57
CA ILE A 143 3.62 -39.25 -15.17
C ILE A 143 2.55 -38.77 -16.15
N MET A 144 1.73 -39.71 -16.64
CA MET A 144 0.61 -39.40 -17.54
C MET A 144 -0.70 -39.70 -16.81
N ALA A 145 -1.51 -38.66 -16.59
CA ALA A 145 -2.84 -38.80 -16.04
C ALA A 145 -3.87 -39.07 -17.14
N SER A 146 -4.89 -39.90 -16.86
CA SER A 146 -6.02 -40.02 -17.78
C SER A 146 -6.76 -38.68 -17.87
N ARG A 147 -7.34 -38.38 -19.03
CA ARG A 147 -8.12 -37.15 -19.23
C ARG A 147 -9.26 -37.05 -18.22
N ASP A 148 -9.97 -38.15 -17.98
CA ASP A 148 -11.07 -38.22 -17.02
C ASP A 148 -10.62 -37.87 -15.60
N TYR A 149 -9.44 -38.34 -15.18
CA TYR A 149 -8.87 -38.00 -13.87
C TYR A 149 -8.54 -36.51 -13.76
N VAL A 150 -7.95 -35.92 -14.81
CA VAL A 150 -7.65 -34.49 -14.86
C VAL A 150 -8.93 -33.65 -14.85
N ASP A 151 -9.93 -34.04 -15.63
CA ASP A 151 -11.21 -33.34 -15.71
C ASP A 151 -11.96 -33.41 -14.37
N ALA A 152 -11.95 -34.56 -13.69
CA ALA A 152 -12.52 -34.71 -12.34
C ALA A 152 -11.86 -33.78 -11.32
N ILE A 153 -10.51 -33.73 -11.29
CA ILE A 153 -9.75 -32.83 -10.42
C ILE A 153 -10.09 -31.36 -10.71
N LYS A 154 -10.21 -30.99 -11.99
CA LYS A 154 -10.52 -29.63 -12.40
C LYS A 154 -11.90 -29.19 -11.90
N VAL A 155 -12.90 -30.08 -11.97
CA VAL A 155 -14.23 -29.84 -11.42
C VAL A 155 -14.16 -29.65 -9.90
N GLU A 156 -13.45 -30.52 -9.19
CA GLU A 156 -13.29 -30.41 -7.73
C GLU A 156 -12.61 -29.09 -7.32
N LEU A 157 -11.56 -28.68 -8.04
CA LEU A 157 -10.87 -27.41 -7.78
C LEU A 157 -11.79 -26.22 -8.01
N ASN A 158 -12.54 -26.20 -9.12
CA ASN A 158 -13.46 -25.12 -9.41
C ASN A 158 -14.52 -24.98 -8.30
N LEU A 159 -15.08 -26.10 -7.83
CA LEU A 159 -16.03 -26.09 -6.72
C LEU A 159 -15.42 -25.53 -5.43
N LYS A 160 -14.17 -25.86 -5.11
CA LYS A 160 -13.47 -25.31 -3.94
C LYS A 160 -13.20 -23.81 -4.08
N ILE A 161 -12.80 -23.36 -5.28
CA ILE A 161 -12.58 -21.94 -5.58
C ILE A 161 -13.88 -21.15 -5.45
N ASP A 162 -14.98 -21.66 -6.00
CA ASP A 162 -16.30 -21.03 -5.92
C ASP A 162 -16.77 -20.93 -4.46
N ALA A 163 -16.60 -22.01 -3.68
CA ALA A 163 -16.94 -22.00 -2.25
C ALA A 163 -16.10 -20.99 -1.45
N LEU A 164 -14.81 -20.87 -1.74
CA LEU A 164 -13.93 -19.87 -1.10
C LEU A 164 -14.31 -18.45 -1.50
N THR A 165 -14.64 -18.22 -2.77
CA THR A 165 -15.06 -16.92 -3.28
C THR A 165 -16.35 -16.47 -2.61
N GLN A 166 -17.36 -17.36 -2.51
CA GLN A 166 -18.60 -17.07 -1.80
C GLN A 166 -18.37 -16.74 -0.31
N LYS A 167 -17.46 -17.48 0.35
CA LYS A 167 -17.10 -17.21 1.74
C LYS A 167 -16.46 -15.82 1.90
N TYR A 168 -15.53 -15.47 1.00
CA TYR A 168 -14.88 -14.16 1.03
C TYR A 168 -15.88 -13.03 0.77
N ASP A 169 -16.76 -13.17 -0.22
CA ASP A 169 -17.82 -12.19 -0.51
C ASP A 169 -18.78 -12.01 0.66
N ALA A 170 -19.16 -13.10 1.34
CA ALA A 170 -20.02 -13.04 2.52
C ALA A 170 -19.35 -12.28 3.68
N GLU A 171 -18.08 -12.58 3.98
CA GLU A 171 -17.31 -11.88 5.01
C GLU A 171 -17.08 -10.41 4.63
N PHE A 172 -16.73 -10.14 3.38
CA PHE A 172 -16.55 -8.78 2.89
C PHE A 172 -17.85 -7.96 3.00
N LYS A 173 -18.98 -8.56 2.61
CA LYS A 173 -20.31 -7.93 2.74
C LYS A 173 -20.68 -7.70 4.21
N LYS A 174 -20.29 -8.59 5.12
CA LYS A 174 -20.49 -8.41 6.55
C LYS A 174 -19.66 -7.24 7.09
N VAL A 175 -18.37 -7.18 6.79
CA VAL A 175 -17.49 -6.06 7.18
C VAL A 175 -18.01 -4.74 6.61
N TRP A 176 -18.42 -4.72 5.33
CA TRP A 176 -19.04 -3.54 4.73
C TRP A 176 -20.36 -3.15 5.39
N GLY A 177 -21.20 -4.13 5.76
CA GLY A 177 -22.44 -3.90 6.49
C GLY A 177 -22.20 -3.33 7.89
N GLU A 178 -21.24 -3.87 8.63
CA GLU A 178 -20.82 -3.36 9.94
C GLU A 178 -20.21 -1.97 9.83
N PHE A 179 -19.38 -1.72 8.81
CA PHE A 179 -18.82 -0.40 8.54
C PHE A 179 -19.91 0.63 8.17
N ALA A 180 -20.85 0.27 7.31
CA ALA A 180 -21.99 1.11 6.97
C ALA A 180 -22.84 1.41 8.22
N LYS A 181 -23.10 0.40 9.05
CA LYS A 181 -23.81 0.56 10.33
C LYS A 181 -23.03 1.45 11.28
N TYR A 182 -21.71 1.30 11.39
CA TYR A 182 -20.84 2.18 12.16
C TYR A 182 -20.92 3.62 11.65
N LEU A 183 -20.93 3.87 10.34
CA LEU A 183 -21.11 5.22 9.78
C LEU A 183 -22.49 5.82 10.07
N LEU A 184 -23.53 4.98 10.14
CA LEU A 184 -24.91 5.38 10.44
C LEU A 184 -25.15 5.60 11.95
N GLU A 185 -24.58 4.75 12.80
CA GLU A 185 -24.76 4.76 14.27
C GLU A 185 -23.77 5.67 14.98
N ASN A 186 -22.57 5.86 14.43
CA ASN A 186 -21.65 6.81 15.03
C ASN A 186 -22.14 8.22 14.80
N LYS A 187 -21.88 9.01 15.85
CA LYS A 187 -22.06 10.45 15.99
C LYS A 187 -21.61 11.30 14.79
N PHE A 188 -21.05 10.74 13.73
CA PHE A 188 -20.66 11.45 12.51
C PHE A 188 -21.85 12.15 11.85
N ASN A 189 -22.94 11.42 11.56
CA ASN A 189 -24.13 12.04 10.99
C ASN A 189 -24.90 12.90 12.02
N THR A 190 -24.90 12.51 13.30
CA THR A 190 -25.57 13.28 14.37
C THR A 190 -24.84 14.59 14.71
N GLU A 191 -23.50 14.63 14.65
CA GLU A 191 -22.72 15.86 14.81
C GLU A 191 -22.79 16.74 13.57
N ILE A 192 -22.72 16.18 12.36
CA ILE A 192 -22.95 16.96 11.13
C ILE A 192 -24.37 17.55 11.13
N ALA A 193 -25.38 16.80 11.56
CA ALA A 193 -26.76 17.28 11.66
C ALA A 193 -26.96 18.41 12.69
N LYS A 194 -26.05 18.59 13.67
CA LYS A 194 -26.08 19.76 14.57
C LYS A 194 -25.65 21.05 13.87
N TYR A 195 -24.85 20.95 12.81
CA TYR A 195 -24.35 22.11 12.07
C TYR A 195 -25.05 22.30 10.71
N VAL A 196 -25.75 21.28 10.19
CA VAL A 196 -26.42 21.33 8.88
C VAL A 196 -27.68 20.44 8.87
N THR A 197 -28.87 21.06 8.73
CA THR A 197 -30.11 20.36 8.34
C THR A 197 -30.34 20.51 6.85
N LEU A 198 -30.20 19.42 6.09
CA LEU A 198 -30.49 19.39 4.65
C LEU A 198 -31.72 18.51 4.42
N ALA A 199 -32.85 19.13 4.12
CA ALA A 199 -34.10 18.43 3.84
C ALA A 199 -34.13 17.75 2.45
N THR A 200 -33.20 18.11 1.55
CA THR A 200 -33.00 17.52 0.22
C THR A 200 -31.57 17.76 -0.28
N ASN A 201 -31.15 17.04 -1.35
CA ASN A 201 -29.87 17.27 -2.03
C ASN A 201 -29.79 18.71 -2.55
N GLN A 202 -28.80 19.48 -2.07
CA GLN A 202 -28.50 20.84 -2.54
C GLN A 202 -27.20 20.81 -3.35
N THR A 203 -27.26 21.26 -4.59
CA THR A 203 -26.05 21.53 -5.40
C THR A 203 -25.59 22.94 -5.08
N ILE A 204 -24.39 23.09 -4.51
CA ILE A 204 -23.84 24.42 -4.22
C ILE A 204 -23.04 24.88 -5.45
N THR A 205 -23.59 25.84 -6.19
CA THR A 205 -22.91 26.50 -7.30
C THR A 205 -22.67 27.97 -6.95
N GLY A 206 -21.42 28.44 -7.07
CA GLY A 206 -20.99 29.82 -6.80
C GLY A 206 -20.33 30.03 -5.43
N ALA A 207 -19.60 31.14 -5.28
CA ALA A 207 -18.98 31.54 -4.01
C ALA A 207 -20.07 31.95 -2.99
N LYS A 208 -19.95 31.47 -1.75
CA LYS A 208 -20.82 31.83 -0.63
C LYS A 208 -20.01 32.57 0.44
N ASP A 209 -20.48 33.74 0.82
CA ASP A 209 -19.94 34.49 1.94
C ASP A 209 -20.42 33.87 3.26
N PHE A 210 -19.49 33.39 4.08
CA PHE A 210 -19.80 32.91 5.43
C PHE A 210 -20.11 34.10 6.34
N THR A 211 -21.35 34.19 6.84
CA THR A 211 -21.75 35.25 7.80
C THR A 211 -21.06 35.10 9.16
N LYS A 212 -20.50 33.92 9.47
CA LYS A 212 -19.52 33.67 10.54
C LYS A 212 -18.52 32.61 10.10
N LEU A 213 -17.23 32.87 10.32
CA LEU A 213 -16.15 31.91 10.09
C LEU A 213 -16.31 30.68 11.02
N PRO A 214 -16.15 29.44 10.52
CA PRO A 214 -16.12 28.27 11.38
C PRO A 214 -14.97 28.39 12.38
N THR A 215 -15.26 28.17 13.67
CA THR A 215 -14.26 28.15 14.74
C THR A 215 -14.19 26.76 15.38
N SER A 216 -12.98 26.26 15.61
CA SER A 216 -12.72 25.01 16.36
C SER A 216 -12.27 25.34 17.77
N SER A 217 -12.79 24.69 18.82
CA SER A 217 -12.33 24.89 20.21
C SER A 217 -11.04 24.13 20.54
N ILE A 218 -10.45 23.42 19.59
CA ILE A 218 -9.30 22.52 19.80
C ILE A 218 -8.02 23.20 19.29
N LYS A 219 -6.95 23.21 20.10
CA LYS A 219 -5.61 23.70 19.70
C LYS A 219 -5.06 22.80 18.59
N ALA A 220 -4.55 23.42 17.52
CA ALA A 220 -3.92 22.68 16.44
C ALA A 220 -2.58 22.08 16.91
N THR A 221 -2.36 20.81 16.58
CA THR A 221 -1.16 20.02 16.89
C THR A 221 -0.27 19.82 15.66
N ASN A 222 -0.74 20.18 14.45
CA ASN A 222 -0.06 19.94 13.17
C ASN A 222 -0.46 21.02 12.13
N ASP A 223 0.36 21.21 11.09
CA ASP A 223 0.23 22.30 10.09
C ASP A 223 -1.07 22.29 9.27
N ASN A 224 -1.74 21.14 9.14
CA ASN A 224 -2.92 21.00 8.29
C ASN A 224 -4.27 21.12 9.03
N GLN A 225 -4.28 21.71 10.23
CA GLN A 225 -5.50 21.87 11.03
C GLN A 225 -6.04 23.30 11.00
N PHE A 226 -7.36 23.43 10.88
CA PHE A 226 -8.05 24.72 11.00
C PHE A 226 -7.92 25.25 12.43
N VAL A 227 -7.19 26.36 12.59
CA VAL A 227 -7.06 27.08 13.86
C VAL A 227 -8.17 28.10 14.04
N ASN A 228 -8.72 28.23 15.25
CA ASN A 228 -9.63 29.32 15.55
C ASN A 228 -8.90 30.67 15.70
N LEU A 229 -9.65 31.76 15.63
CA LEU A 229 -9.12 33.11 15.78
C LEU A 229 -8.38 33.33 17.11
N ALA A 230 -8.77 32.64 18.19
CA ALA A 230 -8.09 32.75 19.48
C ALA A 230 -6.68 32.12 19.46
N THR A 231 -6.53 30.96 18.82
CA THR A 231 -5.27 30.23 18.65
C THR A 231 -4.34 30.98 17.70
N LEU A 232 -4.89 31.52 16.61
CA LEU A 232 -4.13 32.34 15.66
C LEU A 232 -3.59 33.62 16.33
N LYS A 233 -4.38 34.23 17.22
CA LYS A 233 -3.97 35.39 18.03
C LYS A 233 -2.87 35.04 19.05
N GLU A 234 -2.91 33.83 19.63
CA GLU A 234 -1.89 33.35 20.58
C GLU A 234 -0.56 33.02 19.87
N GLN A 235 -0.62 32.42 18.67
CA GLN A 235 0.56 31.99 17.90
C GLN A 235 1.18 33.09 17.03
N ALA A 236 0.37 34.04 16.55
CA ALA A 236 0.83 35.21 15.81
C ALA A 236 0.34 36.51 16.50
N PRO A 237 0.89 36.85 17.68
CA PRO A 237 0.51 38.07 18.41
C PRO A 237 0.73 39.36 17.60
N SER A 238 1.58 39.31 16.57
CA SER A 238 1.81 40.38 15.58
C SER A 238 0.56 40.76 14.78
N LEU A 239 -0.44 39.87 14.66
CA LEU A 239 -1.69 40.14 13.95
C LEU A 239 -2.68 41.01 14.76
N ILE A 240 -2.42 41.26 16.05
CA ILE A 240 -3.36 41.96 16.95
C ILE A 240 -3.01 43.45 17.14
N GLY A 241 -1.90 43.93 16.57
CA GLY A 241 -1.37 45.25 16.93
C GLY A 241 -0.60 45.98 15.83
N GLY A 242 -0.81 45.63 14.57
CA GLY A 242 -0.20 46.35 13.45
C GLY A 242 -0.68 47.80 13.36
N LEU A 243 0.18 48.67 12.84
CA LEU A 243 -0.17 50.06 12.56
C LEU A 243 -1.37 50.12 11.58
N GLY A 244 -2.45 50.81 11.97
CA GLY A 244 -3.69 50.96 11.22
C GLY A 244 -4.81 49.96 11.54
N VAL A 245 -4.54 48.88 12.30
CA VAL A 245 -5.59 47.91 12.68
C VAL A 245 -6.36 48.41 13.89
N ASN A 246 -7.67 48.64 13.74
CA ASN A 246 -8.55 49.21 14.78
C ASN A 246 -7.98 50.51 15.39
N GLN A 247 -7.34 51.34 14.56
CA GLN A 247 -6.86 52.67 14.91
C GLN A 247 -7.64 53.71 14.13
N ALA A 248 -7.93 54.85 14.76
CA ALA A 248 -8.53 55.99 14.09
C ALA A 248 -7.61 57.22 14.22
N TRP A 249 -7.65 58.11 13.23
CA TRP A 249 -6.96 59.38 13.34
C TRP A 249 -7.66 60.27 14.36
N GLN A 250 -6.91 60.68 15.38
CA GLN A 250 -7.38 61.58 16.42
C GLN A 250 -6.56 62.87 16.38
N ASN A 251 -7.24 64.01 16.41
CA ASN A 251 -6.58 65.29 16.63
C ASN A 251 -6.16 65.38 18.10
N VAL A 252 -4.91 65.73 18.34
CA VAL A 252 -4.35 65.86 19.68
C VAL A 252 -3.67 67.21 19.85
N SER A 253 -3.74 67.76 21.06
CA SER A 253 -2.97 68.96 21.40
C SER A 253 -1.56 68.55 21.83
N ARG A 254 -0.54 69.13 21.19
CA ARG A 254 0.88 68.93 21.50
C ARG A 254 1.54 70.30 21.58
N ALA A 255 2.52 70.44 22.47
CA ALA A 255 3.32 71.63 22.65
C ALA A 255 4.78 71.36 22.25
N PHE A 256 5.50 72.42 21.89
CA PHE A 256 6.95 72.34 21.75
C PHE A 256 7.62 72.06 23.10
N ASP A 257 8.77 71.40 23.05
CA ASP A 257 9.66 71.10 24.17
C ASP A 257 9.03 70.23 25.27
N VAL A 258 7.91 69.57 24.96
CA VAL A 258 7.25 68.58 25.82
C VAL A 258 7.44 67.17 25.23
N ALA A 259 7.88 66.24 26.07
CA ALA A 259 7.99 64.82 25.72
C ALA A 259 6.65 64.11 25.93
N TYR A 260 6.20 63.39 24.89
CA TYR A 260 4.98 62.58 24.92
C TYR A 260 5.32 61.11 24.72
N THR A 261 4.64 60.23 25.46
CA THR A 261 4.82 58.77 25.37
C THR A 261 3.65 58.11 24.63
N ASN A 262 3.94 57.13 23.78
CA ASN A 262 2.93 56.26 23.21
C ASN A 262 2.49 55.18 24.21
N ASN A 263 1.41 55.44 24.94
CA ASN A 263 0.86 54.52 25.95
C ASN A 263 -0.21 53.56 25.41
N THR A 264 -0.37 53.43 24.08
CA THR A 264 -1.46 52.63 23.50
C THR A 264 -1.21 51.12 23.48
N GLY A 265 0.01 50.69 23.86
CA GLY A 265 0.43 49.28 23.76
C GLY A 265 0.69 48.79 22.33
N LYS A 266 0.46 49.62 21.30
CA LYS A 266 0.70 49.33 19.88
C LYS A 266 1.45 50.49 19.20
N PRO A 267 2.13 50.29 18.06
CA PRO A 267 2.71 51.38 17.29
C PRO A 267 1.63 52.40 16.88
N ILE A 268 1.98 53.67 16.85
CA ILE A 268 1.11 54.76 16.37
C ILE A 268 1.80 55.51 15.23
N ALA A 269 1.02 56.07 14.32
CA ALA A 269 1.54 57.04 13.35
C ALA A 269 1.16 58.44 13.82
N ALA A 270 2.12 59.35 13.87
CA ALA A 270 1.88 60.74 14.17
C ALA A 270 2.21 61.60 12.95
N LYS A 271 1.39 62.62 12.71
CA LYS A 271 1.68 63.67 11.74
C LYS A 271 1.40 65.03 12.33
N PHE A 272 2.16 66.02 11.90
CA PHE A 272 1.97 67.38 12.35
C PHE A 272 2.23 68.38 11.25
N GLN A 273 1.64 69.56 11.42
CA GLN A 273 1.94 70.74 10.63
C GLN A 273 2.34 71.88 11.56
N VAL A 274 3.48 72.51 11.26
CA VAL A 274 3.96 73.70 11.96
C VAL A 274 4.11 74.83 10.96
N ASN A 275 3.51 75.98 11.27
CA ASN A 275 3.76 77.21 10.54
C ASN A 275 4.81 78.03 11.28
N ALA A 276 5.74 78.60 10.52
CA ALA A 276 6.74 79.52 11.02
C ALA A 276 6.83 80.76 10.12
N SER A 277 6.64 81.93 10.72
CA SER A 277 6.70 83.23 10.04
C SER A 277 7.89 84.02 10.56
N ALA A 278 8.94 84.21 9.75
CA ALA A 278 10.14 84.96 10.15
C ALA A 278 10.90 85.56 8.97
N SER A 279 11.45 86.77 9.16
CA SER A 279 12.59 87.27 8.38
C SER A 279 13.89 86.71 8.98
N GLY A 280 14.21 85.45 8.68
CA GLY A 280 15.39 84.75 9.20
C GLY A 280 15.20 83.23 9.25
N GLY A 281 16.29 82.47 9.27
CA GLY A 281 16.26 81.01 9.22
C GLY A 281 15.54 80.41 10.43
N VAL A 282 14.35 79.86 10.23
CA VAL A 282 13.66 79.08 11.27
C VAL A 282 14.04 77.62 11.11
N SER A 283 14.69 77.02 12.11
CA SER A 283 14.74 75.56 12.26
C SER A 283 13.86 75.14 13.43
N PHE A 284 13.41 73.90 13.45
CA PHE A 284 13.02 73.17 14.66
C PHE A 284 13.46 71.72 14.42
N SER A 285 13.74 71.00 15.49
CA SER A 285 14.06 69.58 15.40
C SER A 285 12.92 68.76 15.98
N CYS A 286 12.89 67.49 15.66
CA CYS A 286 11.97 66.54 16.25
C CYS A 286 12.76 65.31 16.67
N SER A 287 12.14 64.46 17.47
CA SER A 287 12.71 63.14 17.76
C SER A 287 12.96 62.34 16.47
N GLU A 288 13.96 61.47 16.50
CA GLU A 288 14.43 60.68 15.35
C GLU A 288 13.35 59.81 14.70
N GLN A 289 12.22 59.58 15.38
CA GLN A 289 11.11 58.81 14.84
C GLN A 289 10.30 59.56 13.75
N PHE A 290 10.58 60.84 13.50
CA PHE A 290 9.91 61.66 12.49
C PHE A 290 10.80 61.96 11.30
N VAL A 291 10.21 61.87 10.11
CA VAL A 291 10.72 62.48 8.88
C VAL A 291 10.01 63.81 8.68
N VAL A 292 10.77 64.86 8.38
CA VAL A 292 10.24 66.22 8.20
C VAL A 292 10.52 66.73 6.79
N SER A 293 9.50 67.32 6.17
CA SER A 293 9.60 68.08 4.93
C SER A 293 9.25 69.54 5.16
N MET A 294 9.89 70.44 4.41
CA MET A 294 9.69 71.88 4.48
C MET A 294 9.17 72.40 3.14
N PHE A 295 8.08 73.16 3.19
CA PHE A 295 7.59 73.96 2.07
C PHE A 295 7.80 75.44 2.37
N GLN A 296 8.32 76.17 1.39
CA GLN A 296 8.57 77.60 1.49
C GLN A 296 7.70 78.35 0.48
N THR A 297 7.00 79.38 0.93
CA THR A 297 6.24 80.29 0.06
C THR A 297 6.76 81.72 0.22
N SER A 298 6.99 82.39 -0.91
CA SER A 298 7.35 83.81 -0.93
C SER A 298 6.07 84.64 -0.80
N LEU A 299 6.07 85.57 0.15
CA LEU A 299 4.97 86.49 0.37
C LEU A 299 5.16 87.76 -0.47
N SER A 300 4.07 88.41 -0.85
CA SER A 300 4.07 89.61 -1.69
C SER A 300 4.79 90.82 -1.07
N ASN A 301 5.00 90.83 0.24
CA ASN A 301 5.73 91.85 0.99
C ASN A 301 7.24 91.58 1.09
N GLY A 302 7.77 90.60 0.35
CA GLY A 302 9.18 90.19 0.44
C GLY A 302 9.51 89.28 1.62
N GLY A 303 8.52 88.93 2.45
CA GLY A 303 8.65 87.95 3.52
C GLY A 303 8.64 86.51 3.00
N VAL A 304 9.07 85.59 3.86
CA VAL A 304 9.06 84.15 3.57
C VAL A 304 8.22 83.44 4.64
N SER A 305 7.27 82.63 4.21
CA SER A 305 6.53 81.72 5.10
C SER A 305 7.05 80.30 4.91
N ARG A 306 7.28 79.59 6.01
CA ARG A 306 7.69 78.19 5.99
C ARG A 306 6.66 77.34 6.71
N THR A 307 6.18 76.32 6.01
CA THR A 307 5.32 75.29 6.58
C THR A 307 6.07 73.98 6.60
N TYR A 308 6.12 73.36 7.77
CA TYR A 308 6.77 72.08 7.96
C TYR A 308 5.74 71.01 8.21
N PHE A 309 5.92 69.87 7.56
CA PHE A 309 5.13 68.67 7.77
C PHE A 309 6.03 67.57 8.29
N GLY A 310 5.64 66.97 9.40
CA GLY A 310 6.30 65.78 9.92
C GLY A 310 5.39 64.57 9.87
N PHE A 311 5.95 63.41 9.56
CA PHE A 311 5.31 62.11 9.72
C PHE A 311 6.27 61.15 10.41
N GLY A 312 5.79 60.41 11.39
CA GLY A 312 6.62 59.50 12.17
C GLY A 312 5.83 58.30 12.69
N ILE A 313 6.54 57.18 12.87
CA ILE A 313 5.99 55.98 13.50
C ILE A 313 6.61 55.88 14.90
N ILE A 314 5.76 55.94 15.93
CA ILE A 314 6.21 55.85 17.31
C ILE A 314 5.91 54.44 17.83
N PRO A 315 6.93 53.66 18.24
CA PRO A 315 6.71 52.32 18.79
C PRO A 315 5.95 52.38 20.13
N PRO A 316 5.37 51.26 20.61
CA PRO A 316 4.79 51.19 21.94
C PRO A 316 5.79 51.66 23.00
N ASN A 317 5.35 52.50 23.94
CA ASN A 317 6.17 53.13 24.99
C ASN A 317 7.29 54.06 24.47
N GLY A 318 7.38 54.29 23.16
CA GLY A 318 8.32 55.25 22.58
C GLY A 318 7.96 56.69 22.96
N GLN A 319 8.98 57.50 23.21
CA GLN A 319 8.85 58.93 23.45
C GLN A 319 9.14 59.73 22.20
N TYR A 320 8.39 60.81 22.01
CA TYR A 320 8.59 61.75 20.93
C TYR A 320 8.29 63.18 21.39
N ARG A 321 8.97 64.15 20.77
CA ARG A 321 8.81 65.58 21.02
C ARG A 321 9.16 66.40 19.79
N LEU A 322 8.62 67.61 19.74
CA LEU A 322 9.07 68.67 18.85
C LEU A 322 9.92 69.64 19.66
N ASN A 323 11.10 69.96 19.18
CA ASN A 323 12.11 70.76 19.86
C ASN A 323 12.23 72.14 19.19
N THR A 324 12.26 73.19 20.01
CA THR A 324 12.78 74.47 19.53
C THR A 324 14.32 74.40 19.44
N PRO A 325 14.98 75.03 18.44
CA PRO A 325 16.43 75.06 18.40
C PRO A 325 16.96 75.85 19.59
N GLU A 326 18.03 75.36 20.19
CA GLU A 326 18.80 76.14 21.14
C GLU A 326 19.51 77.28 20.37
N HIS A 327 19.41 78.50 20.91
CA HIS A 327 20.04 79.75 20.44
C HIS A 327 19.31 80.57 19.36
N SER A 328 18.55 81.57 19.79
CA SER A 328 18.81 83.01 19.55
C SER A 328 17.57 83.81 19.97
N GLY A 329 17.77 84.85 20.78
CA GLY A 329 16.76 85.63 21.51
C GLY A 329 15.80 86.49 20.67
N PHE A 330 15.42 86.03 19.47
CA PHE A 330 14.29 86.53 18.69
C PHE A 330 13.52 85.31 18.19
N TYR A 331 12.46 84.92 18.92
CA TYR A 331 11.65 83.77 18.53
C TYR A 331 10.59 84.20 17.51
N PRO A 332 10.66 83.77 16.24
CA PRO A 332 9.51 83.91 15.35
C PRO A 332 8.34 83.11 15.90
N SER A 333 7.11 83.59 15.67
CA SER A 333 5.93 82.85 16.09
C SER A 333 5.86 81.53 15.34
N LYS A 334 5.96 80.44 16.11
CA LYS A 334 5.74 79.07 15.64
C LYS A 334 4.44 78.60 16.24
N SER A 335 3.53 78.13 15.41
CA SER A 335 2.31 77.50 15.86
C SER A 335 2.20 76.10 15.28
N ILE A 336 1.96 75.13 16.15
CA ILE A 336 1.49 73.81 15.73
C ILE A 336 0.06 74.03 15.24
N VAL A 337 -0.11 73.90 13.93
CA VAL A 337 -1.40 74.10 13.25
C VAL A 337 -2.27 72.87 13.46
N SER A 338 -1.67 71.69 13.35
CA SER A 338 -2.34 70.43 13.61
C SER A 338 -1.34 69.39 14.10
N PHE A 339 -1.82 68.51 14.96
CA PHE A 339 -1.13 67.29 15.33
C PHE A 339 -2.17 66.17 15.39
N MET A 340 -1.93 65.12 14.62
CA MET A 340 -2.83 63.98 14.51
C MET A 340 -2.08 62.70 14.80
N GLU A 341 -2.75 61.78 15.47
CA GLU A 341 -2.20 60.47 15.80
C GLU A 341 -3.18 59.37 15.41
N LEU A 342 -2.70 58.34 14.73
CA LEU A 342 -3.43 57.13 14.41
C LEU A 342 -3.28 56.17 15.60
N ARG A 343 -4.31 56.09 16.44
CA ARG A 343 -4.33 55.32 17.70
C ARG A 343 -5.54 54.43 17.82
#